data_AF-A0A9D4E9U7-F1
#
_entry.id   AF-A0A9D4E9U7-F1
#
_cell.length_a   1.000
_cell.length_b   1.000
_cell.length_c   1.000
_cell.angle_alpha   90.00
_cell.angle_beta   90.00
_cell.angle_gamma   90.00
#
_symmetry.space_group_name_H-M   'P 1'
#
loop_
_entity.id
_entity.type
_entity.pdbx_description
1 polymer ?
#
loop_
_entity_poly.entity_id
_entity_poly.type
_entity_poly.pdbx_seq_one_letter_code
_entity_poly.pdbx_strand_id
1 'polypeptide(L)'
;MEKASIHTYIRNMMALPFLPAAEIEPAFQLLAARANSEQITKFVRYIEEQWLNHRIFDIYSLSVYGISGRTNNDSKGWHHSLNRKAGGQKLTFYRLVPELRA
;
A
#
# COMPACT_ATOMS: atom_id res chain seq x y z
N MET A 1 0.60 -24.90 2.06
CA MET A 1 0.30 -24.64 0.63
C MET A 1 1.49 -24.99 -0.26
N GLU A 2 1.26 -25.43 -1.50
CA GLU A 2 2.30 -25.52 -2.53
C GLU A 2 2.78 -24.14 -2.99
N LYS A 3 4.01 -24.05 -3.51
CA LYS A 3 4.68 -22.77 -3.87
C LYS A 3 3.87 -21.92 -4.87
N ALA A 4 3.28 -22.54 -5.90
CA ALA A 4 2.45 -21.84 -6.89
C ALA A 4 1.12 -21.32 -6.28
N SER A 5 0.57 -22.07 -5.33
CA SER A 5 -0.62 -21.67 -4.56
C SER A 5 -0.33 -20.48 -3.65
N ILE A 6 0.83 -20.45 -2.99
CA ILE A 6 1.28 -19.31 -2.16
C ILE A 6 1.40 -18.04 -2.99
N HIS A 7 2.01 -18.13 -4.18
CA HIS A 7 2.17 -16.96 -5.04
C HIS A 7 0.80 -16.36 -5.43
N THR A 8 -0.16 -17.22 -5.77
CA THR A 8 -1.52 -16.78 -6.12
C THR A 8 -2.22 -16.15 -4.92
N TYR A 9 -2.08 -16.76 -3.74
CA TYR A 9 -2.63 -16.24 -2.50
C TYR A 9 -2.11 -14.84 -2.15
N ILE A 10 -0.78 -14.64 -2.23
CA ILE A 10 -0.18 -13.33 -1.97
C ILE A 10 -0.68 -12.30 -2.99
N ARG A 11 -0.77 -12.67 -4.29
CA ARG A 11 -1.33 -11.76 -5.30
C ARG A 11 -2.77 -11.34 -4.97
N ASN A 12 -3.61 -12.29 -4.54
CA ASN A 12 -4.98 -11.98 -4.16
C ASN A 12 -5.03 -11.03 -2.95
N MET A 13 -4.19 -11.25 -1.94
CA MET A 13 -4.10 -10.36 -0.78
C MET A 13 -3.63 -8.94 -1.19
N MET A 14 -2.62 -8.85 -2.07
CA MET A 14 -2.12 -7.58 -2.59
C MET A 14 -3.09 -6.89 -3.55
N ALA A 15 -4.12 -7.59 -4.02
CA ALA A 15 -5.14 -7.05 -4.91
C ALA A 15 -6.35 -6.46 -4.15
N LEU A 16 -6.45 -6.66 -2.84
CA LEU A 16 -7.51 -6.08 -2.00
C LEU A 16 -7.72 -4.57 -2.22
N PRO A 17 -6.68 -3.72 -2.36
CA PRO A 17 -6.85 -2.29 -2.62
C PRO A 17 -7.67 -1.96 -3.89
N PHE A 18 -7.73 -2.87 -4.86
CA PHE A 18 -8.49 -2.67 -6.09
C PHE A 18 -9.98 -2.95 -5.93
N LEU A 19 -10.44 -3.41 -4.76
CA LEU A 19 -11.86 -3.59 -4.47
C LEU A 19 -12.47 -2.28 -3.94
N PRO A 20 -13.80 -2.08 -4.13
CA PRO A 20 -14.52 -1.05 -3.39
C PRO A 20 -14.25 -1.20 -1.90
N ALA A 21 -14.08 -0.08 -1.17
CA ALA A 21 -13.69 -0.11 0.25
C ALA A 21 -14.57 -1.04 1.12
N ALA A 22 -15.88 -1.06 0.87
CA ALA A 22 -16.84 -1.92 1.59
C ALA A 22 -16.60 -3.42 1.37
N GLU A 23 -15.98 -3.82 0.25
CA GLU A 23 -15.71 -5.21 -0.11
C GLU A 23 -14.33 -5.70 0.35
N ILE A 24 -13.45 -4.79 0.78
CA ILE A 24 -12.07 -5.11 1.18
C ILE A 24 -12.05 -6.03 2.39
N GLU A 25 -12.77 -5.66 3.45
CA GLU A 25 -12.77 -6.44 4.70
C GLU A 25 -13.44 -7.81 4.53
N PRO A 26 -14.62 -7.94 3.89
CA PRO A 26 -15.18 -9.25 3.57
C PRO A 26 -14.22 -10.14 2.75
N ALA A 27 -13.58 -9.57 1.72
CA ALA A 27 -12.62 -10.31 0.89
C ALA A 27 -11.37 -10.71 1.67
N PHE A 28 -10.88 -9.83 2.55
CA PHE A 28 -9.76 -10.14 3.44
C PHE A 28 -10.09 -11.31 4.37
N GLN A 29 -11.26 -11.30 5.02
CA GLN A 29 -11.66 -12.38 5.94
C GLN A 29 -11.73 -13.75 5.23
N LEU A 30 -12.25 -13.77 3.98
CA LEU A 30 -12.26 -14.98 3.15
C LEU A 30 -10.86 -15.51 2.82
N LEU A 31 -9.88 -14.61 2.62
CA LEU A 31 -8.48 -15.00 2.38
C LEU A 31 -7.77 -15.39 3.67
N ALA A 32 -8.02 -14.68 4.77
CA ALA A 32 -7.44 -14.94 6.08
C ALA A 32 -7.79 -16.36 6.56
N ALA A 33 -9.05 -16.79 6.38
CA ALA A 33 -9.50 -18.14 6.72
C ALA A 33 -8.77 -19.28 5.97
N ARG A 34 -8.11 -18.97 4.85
CA ARG A 34 -7.35 -19.95 4.04
C ARG A 34 -5.88 -20.05 4.45
N ALA A 35 -5.42 -19.24 5.41
CA ALA A 35 -4.05 -19.30 5.92
C ALA A 35 -3.80 -20.66 6.60
N ASN A 36 -2.80 -21.41 6.13
CA ASN A 36 -2.53 -22.77 6.63
C ASN A 36 -1.07 -23.03 6.98
N SER A 37 -0.25 -21.99 7.10
CA SER A 37 1.09 -22.08 7.66
C SER A 37 1.36 -20.88 8.55
N GLU A 38 2.25 -21.07 9.53
CA GLU A 38 2.62 -20.01 10.47
C GLU A 38 3.12 -18.74 9.77
N GLN A 39 3.91 -18.89 8.69
CA GLN A 39 4.42 -17.75 7.94
C GLN A 39 3.29 -16.98 7.23
N ILE A 40 2.30 -17.68 6.67
CA ILE A 40 1.15 -17.04 6.04
C ILE A 40 0.26 -16.38 7.08
N THR A 41 0.04 -17.01 8.23
CA THR A 41 -0.72 -16.41 9.34
C THR A 41 -0.06 -15.13 9.85
N LYS A 42 1.27 -15.11 9.99
CA LYS A 42 2.02 -13.88 10.35
C LYS A 42 1.86 -12.78 9.30
N PHE A 43 1.88 -13.15 8.02
CA PHE A 43 1.64 -12.21 6.92
C PHE A 43 0.21 -11.63 6.94
N VAL A 44 -0.80 -12.48 7.12
CA VAL A 44 -2.20 -12.06 7.23
C VAL A 44 -2.38 -11.07 8.38
N ARG A 45 -1.84 -11.40 9.56
CA ARG A 45 -1.90 -10.52 10.74
C ARG A 45 -1.22 -9.17 10.48
N TYR A 46 -0.06 -9.18 9.82
CA TYR A 46 0.61 -7.94 9.44
C TYR A 46 -0.28 -7.08 8.54
N ILE A 47 -0.96 -7.68 7.55
CA ILE A 47 -1.85 -6.93 6.65
C ILE A 47 -3.02 -6.32 7.43
N GLU A 48 -3.64 -7.10 8.32
CA GLU A 48 -4.74 -6.64 9.17
C GLU A 48 -4.33 -5.45 10.06
N GLU A 49 -3.22 -5.58 10.78
CA GLU A 49 -2.75 -4.55 11.73
C GLU A 49 -2.31 -3.27 11.03
N GLN A 50 -1.66 -3.37 9.87
CA GLN A 50 -1.07 -2.22 9.18
C GLN A 50 -2.01 -1.53 8.20
N TRP A 51 -2.96 -2.25 7.60
CA TRP A 51 -3.75 -1.73 6.48
C TRP A 51 -5.26 -1.73 6.71
N LEU A 52 -5.78 -2.54 7.65
CA LEU A 52 -7.21 -2.56 7.97
C LEU A 52 -7.51 -1.84 9.28
N ASN A 53 -6.73 -2.15 10.32
CA ASN A 53 -6.96 -1.66 11.69
C ASN A 53 -6.01 -0.53 12.10
N HIS A 54 -5.30 0.09 11.15
CA HIS A 54 -4.31 1.11 11.47
C HIS A 54 -4.99 2.44 11.83
N ARG A 55 -4.49 3.10 12.88
CA ARG A 55 -5.10 4.33 13.42
C ARG A 55 -5.05 5.53 12.48
N ILE A 56 -4.11 5.54 11.55
CA ILE A 56 -3.86 6.65 10.61
C ILE A 56 -4.37 6.33 9.20
N PHE A 57 -4.35 5.06 8.82
CA PHE A 57 -4.68 4.59 7.48
C PHE A 57 -5.82 3.58 7.62
N ASP A 58 -7.03 4.00 7.28
CA ASP A 58 -8.20 3.14 7.33
C ASP A 58 -8.42 2.42 5.98
N ILE A 59 -9.42 1.55 5.93
CA ILE A 59 -9.79 0.77 4.75
C ILE A 59 -10.11 1.67 3.54
N TYR A 60 -10.66 2.86 3.77
CA TYR A 60 -10.97 3.82 2.71
C TYR A 60 -9.70 4.42 2.11
N SER A 61 -8.68 4.68 2.92
CA SER A 61 -7.37 5.14 2.45
C SER A 61 -6.59 4.08 1.67
N LEU A 62 -6.90 2.79 1.90
CA LEU A 62 -6.32 1.67 1.18
C LEU A 62 -6.96 1.48 -0.20
N SER A 63 -8.26 1.71 -0.34
CA SER A 63 -8.97 1.49 -1.60
C SER A 63 -8.52 2.48 -2.69
N VAL A 64 -8.15 1.93 -3.85
CA VAL A 64 -7.87 2.69 -5.08
C VAL A 64 -8.91 2.41 -6.17
N TYR A 65 -10.01 1.77 -5.81
CA TYR A 65 -11.09 1.44 -6.72
C TYR A 65 -11.68 2.70 -7.36
N GLY A 66 -11.78 2.70 -8.69
CA GLY A 66 -12.32 3.83 -9.45
C GLY A 66 -11.40 5.06 -9.53
N ILE A 67 -10.20 5.02 -8.93
CA ILE A 67 -9.24 6.12 -9.05
C ILE A 67 -8.51 6.02 -10.39
N SER A 68 -8.81 6.94 -11.30
CA SER A 68 -8.06 7.10 -12.54
C SER A 68 -6.70 7.75 -12.24
N GLY A 69 -5.61 7.01 -12.39
CA GLY A 69 -4.26 7.56 -12.26
C GLY A 69 -3.68 7.48 -10.85
N ARG A 70 -3.11 6.31 -10.53
CA ARG A 70 -1.94 6.25 -9.65
C ARG A 70 -0.92 5.35 -10.28
N THR A 71 -0.21 5.88 -11.27
CA THR A 71 1.09 5.30 -11.54
C THR A 71 2.04 5.83 -10.49
N ASN A 72 2.92 4.97 -9.96
CA ASN A 72 4.12 5.38 -9.24
C ASN A 72 4.89 6.50 -9.98
N ASN A 73 4.62 6.68 -11.27
CA ASN A 73 5.13 7.76 -12.10
C ASN A 73 4.78 9.16 -11.61
N ASP A 74 3.60 9.40 -11.03
CA ASP A 74 3.22 10.74 -10.54
C ASP A 74 3.98 11.08 -9.26
N SER A 75 4.06 10.12 -8.32
CA SER A 75 4.89 10.27 -7.10
C SER A 75 6.37 10.37 -7.43
N LYS A 76 6.86 9.58 -8.39
CA LYS A 76 8.23 9.70 -8.92
C LYS A 76 8.47 11.04 -9.58
N GLY A 77 7.53 11.53 -10.39
CA GLY A 77 7.62 12.82 -11.07
C GLY A 77 7.67 13.97 -10.08
N TRP A 78 6.84 13.93 -9.03
CA TRP A 78 6.87 14.90 -7.95
C TRP A 78 8.21 14.88 -7.19
N HIS A 79 8.72 13.69 -6.82
CA HIS A 79 10.05 13.56 -6.22
C HIS A 79 11.16 14.07 -7.13
N HIS A 80 11.10 13.78 -8.44
CA HIS A 80 12.06 14.29 -9.41
C HIS A 80 12.04 15.81 -9.50
N SER A 81 10.86 16.43 -9.48
CA SER A 81 10.70 17.88 -9.49
C SER A 81 11.31 18.52 -8.25
N LEU A 82 11.04 17.96 -7.05
CA LEU A 82 11.63 18.41 -5.80
C LEU A 82 13.15 18.30 -5.78
N ASN A 83 13.69 17.14 -6.18
CA ASN A 83 15.14 16.95 -6.26
C ASN A 83 15.80 17.94 -7.23
N ARG A 84 15.14 18.27 -8.34
CA ARG A 84 15.62 19.28 -9.29
C ARG A 84 15.63 20.69 -8.67
N LYS A 85 14.57 21.08 -7.95
CA LYS A 85 14.52 22.37 -7.23
C LYS A 85 15.66 22.49 -6.21
N ALA A 86 15.98 21.39 -5.51
CA ALA A 86 17.07 21.34 -4.55
C ALA A 86 18.49 21.19 -5.14
N GLY A 87 18.64 21.28 -6.46
CA GLY A 87 19.93 21.19 -7.15
C GLY A 87 20.54 19.78 -7.15
N GLY A 88 19.72 18.74 -7.08
CA GLY A 88 20.14 17.33 -7.17
C GLY A 88 20.83 16.77 -5.92
N GLN A 89 20.94 17.56 -4.84
CA GLN A 89 21.49 17.10 -3.57
C GLN A 89 20.43 16.37 -2.74
N LYS A 90 20.87 15.47 -1.85
CA LYS A 90 19.98 14.83 -0.87
C LYS A 90 19.26 15.91 -0.05
N LEU A 91 17.95 16.02 -0.24
CA LEU A 91 17.08 16.93 0.49
C LEU A 91 16.99 16.50 1.96
N THR A 92 17.73 17.20 2.82
CA THR A 92 17.51 17.11 4.27
C THR A 92 16.22 17.84 4.64
N PHE A 93 15.61 17.47 5.77
CA PHE A 93 14.33 18.05 6.21
C PHE A 93 14.32 19.59 6.17
N TYR A 94 15.36 20.23 6.70
CA TYR A 94 15.47 21.70 6.73
C TYR A 94 15.59 22.36 5.36
N ARG A 95 16.08 21.63 4.35
CA ARG A 95 16.11 22.10 2.95
C ARG A 95 14.81 21.83 2.21
N LEU A 96 14.05 20.83 2.64
CA LEU A 96 12.75 20.48 2.05
C LEU A 96 11.66 21.46 2.46
N VAL A 97 11.63 21.90 3.73
CA VAL A 97 10.55 22.75 4.26
C VAL A 97 10.33 24.04 3.45
N PRO A 98 11.36 24.79 3.03
CA PRO A 98 11.18 25.97 2.17
C PRO A 98 10.57 25.63 0.80
N GLU A 99 10.99 24.51 0.18
CA GLU A 99 10.53 24.08 -1.15
C GLU A 99 9.05 23.64 -1.18
N LEU A 100 8.49 23.28 -0.02
CA LEU A 100 7.07 22.91 0.13
C LEU A 100 6.14 24.11 0.35
N ARG A 101 6.69 25.30 0.63
CA ARG A 101 5.92 26.53 0.91
C ARG A 101 5.81 27.46 -0.30
N ALA A 102 6.48 27.15 -1.41
CA ALA A 102 6.53 27.94 -2.64
C ALA A 102 5.69 27.29 -3.75
#